data_AF-A0A939ZTJ4-F1
#
_entry.id   AF-A0A939ZTJ4-F1
#
_cell.length_a   1.000
_cell.length_b   1.000
_cell.length_c   1.000
_cell.angle_alpha   90.00
_cell.angle_beta   90.00
_cell.angle_gamma   90.00
#
_symmetry.space_group_name_H-M   'P 1'
#
loop_
_entity.id
_entity.type
_entity.pdbx_description
1 polymer ?
#
loop_
_entity_poly.entity_id
_entity_poly.type
_entity_poly.pdbx_seq_one_letter_code
_entity_poly.pdbx_strand_id
1 'polypeptide(L)'
;GCHLDEENGAVIYAQDGSVTNLKGGTIVGNTTNTGCGGVYYSGPGVNATVHLDGTNLIGNTACNVSDPNDGDYGGGGAIYNENGVVTMSAGRLLYNSAYRSTAIRVPDPIPGVEGTGVFTMTGGEITETNVNMYADSSGRDGVIVIKNGTFNMTGGSIEYNNAANAAVIALIDGEEDGVPYSGTFNMSGGTLRDLDNNNSYLVLVGNSSHTFIVSGNVNINAKTEHPNVYLASGATITIGGALTGQIKVTMEEPGVFTSGYSGYHPSEGNIVCFASDSSEYGIKIIDGELTLVECFDVDFDSNGGSTIESQTVLSGEYAAEPTMPTQEGFTFLYWYLEEDPDTPFDFENTPIDESITLYAKWEEA
;
A
#
# COMPACT_ATOMS: atom_id res chain seq x y z
N GLY A 1 12.43 31.34 -17.20
CA GLY A 1 13.01 30.49 -18.26
C GLY A 1 13.86 29.44 -17.58
N CYS A 2 14.11 28.30 -18.20
CA CYS A 2 14.93 27.25 -17.57
C CYS A 2 16.37 27.74 -17.42
N HIS A 3 16.87 27.81 -16.20
CA HIS A 3 18.29 27.87 -15.94
C HIS A 3 18.79 26.43 -15.79
N LEU A 4 19.67 26.04 -16.72
CA LEU A 4 20.59 24.94 -16.53
C LEU A 4 21.58 25.34 -15.43
N ASP A 5 21.76 24.46 -14.46
CA ASP A 5 22.76 24.60 -13.41
C ASP A 5 23.81 23.49 -13.60
N GLU A 6 25.03 23.87 -14.02
CA GLU A 6 26.13 22.92 -14.24
C GLU A 6 26.78 22.45 -12.93
N GLU A 7 26.54 23.12 -11.80
CA GLU A 7 27.02 22.69 -10.47
C GLU A 7 26.04 21.69 -9.84
N ASN A 8 24.73 21.97 -9.94
CA ASN A 8 23.65 21.15 -9.38
C ASN A 8 23.03 20.13 -10.36
N GLY A 9 23.59 19.97 -11.56
CA GLY A 9 23.20 18.99 -12.58
C GLY A 9 21.84 19.20 -13.28
N ALA A 10 20.91 19.94 -12.66
CA ALA A 10 19.53 20.02 -13.08
C ALA A 10 19.30 20.87 -14.35
N VAL A 11 18.37 20.42 -15.20
CA VAL A 11 17.92 21.13 -16.41
C VAL A 11 17.01 22.32 -16.07
N ILE A 12 16.27 22.20 -14.97
CA ILE A 12 15.35 23.21 -14.44
C ILE A 12 15.60 23.31 -12.93
N TYR A 13 16.55 24.16 -12.57
CA TYR A 13 16.74 24.58 -11.18
C TYR A 13 15.63 25.55 -10.78
N ALA A 14 14.90 25.24 -9.71
CA ALA A 14 13.81 26.06 -9.21
C ALA A 14 14.32 27.20 -8.32
N GLN A 15 13.66 28.35 -8.36
CA GLN A 15 13.92 29.48 -7.46
C GLN A 15 12.73 29.69 -6.52
N ASP A 16 12.98 30.18 -5.31
CA ASP A 16 11.91 30.40 -4.32
C ASP A 16 10.85 31.39 -4.85
N GLY A 17 9.58 31.07 -4.62
CA GLY A 17 8.42 31.75 -5.19
C GLY A 17 8.25 31.65 -6.71
N SER A 18 9.08 30.87 -7.43
CA SER A 18 9.01 30.78 -8.90
C SER A 18 7.90 29.84 -9.39
N VAL A 19 7.36 30.14 -10.57
CA VAL A 19 6.34 29.32 -11.25
C VAL A 19 6.79 29.01 -12.68
N THR A 20 7.13 27.76 -12.97
CA THR A 20 7.53 27.30 -14.31
C THR A 20 6.40 26.53 -14.99
N ASN A 21 6.07 26.93 -16.22
CA ASN A 21 5.05 26.27 -17.04
C ASN A 21 5.71 25.61 -18.25
N LEU A 22 5.72 24.28 -18.29
CA LEU A 22 6.10 23.50 -19.47
C LEU A 22 4.81 23.00 -20.15
N LYS A 23 4.68 23.26 -21.45
CA LYS A 23 3.50 22.90 -22.24
C LYS A 23 3.91 22.14 -23.50
N GLY A 24 3.59 20.86 -23.55
CA GLY A 24 4.02 19.95 -24.61
C GLY A 24 5.54 19.73 -24.63
N GLY A 25 6.03 19.21 -25.76
CA GLY A 25 7.46 18.97 -26.00
C GLY A 25 8.03 17.75 -25.27
N THR A 26 9.34 17.57 -25.41
CA THR A 26 10.07 16.41 -24.90
C THR A 26 11.44 16.85 -24.40
N ILE A 27 11.78 16.51 -23.16
CA ILE A 27 13.11 16.67 -22.57
C ILE A 27 13.74 15.28 -22.49
N VAL A 28 14.87 15.08 -23.19
CA VAL A 28 15.43 13.75 -23.48
C VAL A 28 16.87 13.63 -23.00
N GLY A 29 17.21 12.50 -22.38
CA GLY A 29 18.59 12.01 -22.32
C GLY A 29 19.56 12.81 -21.46
N ASN A 30 19.06 13.59 -20.49
CA ASN A 30 19.92 14.30 -19.55
C ASN A 30 20.53 13.28 -18.56
N THR A 31 21.81 13.41 -18.26
CA THR A 31 22.51 12.56 -17.28
C THR A 31 23.17 13.42 -16.22
N THR A 32 22.76 13.27 -14.97
CA THR A 32 23.31 14.05 -13.84
C THR A 32 24.32 13.20 -13.08
N ASN A 33 25.53 13.75 -12.90
CA ASN A 33 26.72 13.02 -12.41
C ASN A 33 27.23 13.54 -11.05
N THR A 34 26.62 14.58 -10.49
CA THR A 34 27.10 15.32 -9.33
C THR A 34 25.94 15.95 -8.56
N GLY A 35 26.06 16.00 -7.22
CA GLY A 35 25.17 16.75 -6.35
C GLY A 35 23.76 16.17 -6.21
N CYS A 36 22.89 16.50 -7.15
CA CYS A 36 21.44 16.40 -7.01
C CYS A 36 20.73 16.38 -8.37
N GLY A 37 19.40 16.18 -8.33
CA GLY A 37 18.48 16.62 -9.39
C GLY A 37 18.44 15.80 -10.68
N GLY A 38 17.25 15.74 -11.27
CA GLY A 38 17.02 15.20 -12.61
C GLY A 38 16.79 16.32 -13.63
N VAL A 39 15.70 16.21 -14.40
CA VAL A 39 15.23 17.35 -15.21
C VAL A 39 14.76 18.51 -14.33
N TYR A 40 14.16 18.21 -13.18
CA TYR A 40 13.72 19.21 -12.20
C TYR A 40 14.40 19.03 -10.84
N TYR A 41 14.75 20.14 -10.20
CA TYR A 41 15.21 20.22 -8.82
C TYR A 41 14.64 21.45 -8.11
N SER A 42 13.93 21.23 -7.00
CA SER A 42 13.76 22.22 -5.93
C SER A 42 14.25 21.63 -4.62
N GLY A 43 15.27 22.26 -4.05
CA GLY A 43 15.96 21.83 -2.83
C GLY A 43 15.55 22.61 -1.57
N PRO A 44 16.47 22.76 -0.60
CA PRO A 44 16.18 23.23 0.74
C PRO A 44 15.48 24.58 0.79
N GLY A 45 14.26 24.61 1.36
CA GLY A 45 13.49 25.84 1.53
C GLY A 45 12.97 26.50 0.24
N VAL A 46 13.10 25.86 -0.93
CA VAL A 46 12.68 26.42 -2.22
C VAL A 46 11.20 26.13 -2.49
N ASN A 47 10.31 27.06 -2.18
CA ASN A 47 8.88 26.94 -2.49
C ASN A 47 8.62 27.38 -3.94
N ALA A 48 8.74 26.45 -4.87
CA ALA A 48 8.57 26.68 -6.30
C ALA A 48 7.49 25.78 -6.91
N THR A 49 6.77 26.26 -7.91
CA THR A 49 5.73 25.49 -8.62
C THR A 49 6.17 25.14 -10.04
N VAL A 50 5.95 23.88 -10.46
CA VAL A 50 6.16 23.44 -11.84
C VAL A 50 4.92 22.73 -12.39
N HIS A 51 4.53 23.13 -13.60
CA HIS A 51 3.47 22.50 -14.36
C HIS A 51 4.04 21.76 -15.57
N LEU A 52 3.78 20.45 -15.64
CA LEU A 52 4.12 19.54 -16.73
C LEU A 52 2.84 19.22 -17.51
N ASP A 53 2.55 20.03 -18.52
CA ASP A 53 1.27 20.02 -19.24
C ASP A 53 1.44 19.47 -20.67
N GLY A 54 1.49 18.14 -20.78
CA GLY A 54 1.80 17.43 -22.02
C GLY A 54 3.30 17.26 -22.30
N THR A 55 4.16 17.70 -21.38
CA THR A 55 5.62 17.60 -21.50
C THR A 55 6.09 16.19 -21.16
N ASN A 56 6.94 15.62 -22.03
CA ASN A 56 7.48 14.28 -21.85
C ASN A 56 8.91 14.35 -21.30
N LEU A 57 9.21 13.59 -20.25
CA LEU A 57 10.56 13.41 -19.71
C LEU A 57 11.02 12.00 -20.08
N ILE A 58 11.92 11.89 -21.07
CA ILE A 58 12.28 10.59 -21.66
C ILE A 58 13.77 10.26 -21.47
N GLY A 59 14.07 9.10 -20.89
CA GLY A 59 15.44 8.56 -20.84
C GLY A 59 16.43 9.39 -20.01
N ASN A 60 15.95 10.18 -19.05
CA ASN A 60 16.81 10.96 -18.16
C ASN A 60 17.36 10.05 -17.05
N THR A 61 18.61 10.26 -16.65
CA THR A 61 19.33 9.39 -15.72
C THR A 61 19.99 10.20 -14.60
N ALA A 62 19.74 9.86 -13.35
CA ALA A 62 20.58 10.32 -12.24
C ALA A 62 21.53 9.20 -11.79
N CYS A 63 22.79 9.56 -11.61
CA CYS A 63 23.82 8.67 -11.06
C CYS A 63 24.05 8.97 -9.58
N ASN A 64 24.36 7.92 -8.81
CA ASN A 64 24.72 7.94 -7.39
C ASN A 64 25.58 9.14 -6.96
N VAL A 65 25.13 9.83 -5.91
CA VAL A 65 25.92 10.75 -5.10
C VAL A 65 25.79 10.30 -3.65
N SER A 66 26.90 10.03 -2.98
CA SER A 66 26.90 9.72 -1.55
C SER A 66 26.64 10.99 -0.74
N ASP A 67 25.55 11.05 0.03
CA ASP A 67 25.43 12.09 1.05
C ASP A 67 26.50 11.86 2.13
N PRO A 68 27.36 12.85 2.44
CA PRO A 68 28.44 12.68 3.41
C PRO A 68 27.97 12.72 4.88
N ASN A 69 26.70 13.04 5.14
CA ASN A 69 26.12 13.16 6.48
C ASN A 69 25.14 12.02 6.79
N ASP A 70 24.24 11.70 5.86
CA ASP A 70 23.19 10.66 6.02
C ASP A 70 23.74 9.24 5.74
N GLY A 71 24.66 9.11 4.78
CA GLY A 71 25.14 7.81 4.29
C GLY A 71 24.13 7.06 3.41
N ASP A 72 22.93 7.60 3.26
CA ASP A 72 21.87 7.12 2.36
C ASP A 72 22.03 7.71 0.94
N TYR A 73 21.46 7.04 -0.07
CA TYR A 73 21.77 7.31 -1.48
C TYR A 73 20.76 8.27 -2.16
N GLY A 74 20.67 9.50 -1.64
CA GLY A 74 19.61 10.49 -1.93
C GLY A 74 19.55 11.13 -3.34
N GLY A 75 19.74 10.39 -4.43
CA GLY A 75 19.57 10.89 -5.80
C GLY A 75 18.11 10.95 -6.29
N GLY A 76 17.85 11.64 -7.42
CA GLY A 76 16.53 11.63 -8.08
C GLY A 76 16.60 11.78 -9.61
N GLY A 77 16.15 10.76 -10.35
CA GLY A 77 16.37 10.53 -11.78
C GLY A 77 15.75 11.53 -12.76
N ALA A 78 14.47 11.85 -12.59
CA ALA A 78 13.74 12.78 -13.47
C ALA A 78 13.25 14.01 -12.72
N ILE A 79 12.74 13.84 -11.51
CA ILE A 79 12.11 14.89 -10.71
C ILE A 79 12.56 14.75 -9.26
N TYR A 80 13.04 15.86 -8.70
CA TYR A 80 13.50 15.94 -7.32
C TYR A 80 12.83 17.15 -6.65
N ASN A 81 12.04 16.92 -5.60
CA ASN A 81 11.13 17.92 -5.05
C ASN A 81 11.07 17.90 -3.51
N GLU A 82 11.89 18.71 -2.84
CA GLU A 82 11.90 18.83 -1.37
C GLU A 82 10.84 19.81 -0.81
N ASN A 83 10.63 20.96 -1.45
CA ASN A 83 9.65 21.96 -0.94
C ASN A 83 8.77 22.61 -2.01
N GLY A 84 8.79 22.08 -3.24
CA GLY A 84 8.03 22.61 -4.36
C GLY A 84 6.70 21.89 -4.63
N VAL A 85 5.90 22.45 -5.53
CA VAL A 85 4.65 21.88 -6.03
C VAL A 85 4.84 21.46 -7.48
N VAL A 86 4.97 20.16 -7.73
CA VAL A 86 5.04 19.60 -9.09
C VAL A 86 3.67 19.08 -9.48
N THR A 87 3.20 19.46 -10.67
CA THR A 87 1.91 19.04 -11.21
C THR A 87 2.08 18.44 -12.61
N MET A 88 1.40 17.34 -12.89
CA MET A 88 1.33 16.71 -14.21
C MET A 88 -0.13 16.50 -14.64
N SER A 89 -0.50 17.08 -15.77
CA SER A 89 -1.84 16.94 -16.39
C SER A 89 -1.84 16.01 -17.60
N ALA A 90 -0.71 15.94 -18.31
CA ALA A 90 -0.49 15.07 -19.46
C ALA A 90 1.02 14.95 -19.74
N GLY A 91 1.39 14.02 -20.61
CA GLY A 91 2.78 13.72 -20.93
C GLY A 91 3.21 12.37 -20.37
N ARG A 92 4.48 12.02 -20.56
CA ARG A 92 5.05 10.73 -20.18
C ARG A 92 6.36 10.92 -19.43
N LEU A 93 6.50 10.31 -18.26
CA LEU A 93 7.80 9.97 -17.67
C LEU A 93 8.12 8.56 -18.17
N LEU A 94 9.04 8.46 -19.12
CA LEU A 94 9.32 7.25 -19.91
C LEU A 94 10.80 6.91 -19.93
N TYR A 95 11.21 5.66 -19.71
CA TYR A 95 12.62 5.22 -19.73
C TYR A 95 13.56 5.98 -18.79
N ASN A 96 13.06 6.83 -17.90
CA ASN A 96 13.92 7.48 -16.92
C ASN A 96 14.52 6.40 -16.02
N SER A 97 15.78 6.59 -15.64
CA SER A 97 16.58 5.58 -14.97
C SER A 97 17.26 6.16 -13.73
N ALA A 98 17.36 5.37 -12.68
CA ALA A 98 18.10 5.74 -11.48
C ALA A 98 18.83 4.52 -10.91
N TYR A 99 20.00 4.78 -10.34
CA TYR A 99 20.98 3.74 -9.97
C TYR A 99 21.47 4.00 -8.55
N ARG A 100 21.02 3.15 -7.59
CA ARG A 100 21.08 3.45 -6.14
C ARG A 100 20.46 4.82 -5.84
N SER A 101 19.21 5.03 -6.28
CA SER A 101 18.55 6.34 -6.37
C SER A 101 17.11 6.15 -6.90
N THR A 102 16.19 7.07 -6.58
CA THR A 102 14.80 7.07 -7.08
C THR A 102 14.65 7.76 -8.44
N ALA A 103 13.54 7.55 -9.17
CA ALA A 103 13.23 8.33 -10.37
C ALA A 103 12.42 9.61 -10.06
N ILE A 104 11.60 9.60 -9.00
CA ILE A 104 10.83 10.76 -8.49
C ILE A 104 10.97 10.82 -6.97
N ARG A 105 11.73 11.79 -6.44
CA ARG A 105 11.77 12.07 -4.99
C ARG A 105 10.71 13.10 -4.62
N VAL A 106 9.82 12.70 -3.72
CA VAL A 106 8.89 13.54 -2.96
C VAL A 106 9.41 13.52 -1.50
N PRO A 107 9.35 14.66 -0.79
CA PRO A 107 10.45 15.21 0.03
C PRO A 107 11.13 14.36 1.09
N ASP A 108 12.16 14.98 1.66
CA ASP A 108 12.48 14.92 3.08
C ASP A 108 12.12 16.26 3.74
N PRO A 109 11.77 16.30 5.04
CA PRO A 109 11.56 17.56 5.74
C PRO A 109 12.93 18.20 6.03
N ILE A 110 12.95 19.51 6.32
CA ILE A 110 14.14 20.16 6.88
C ILE A 110 13.75 20.86 8.19
N PRO A 111 14.45 20.60 9.32
CA PRO A 111 14.11 21.17 10.61
C PRO A 111 13.98 22.70 10.59
N GLY A 112 12.79 23.20 10.93
CA GLY A 112 12.48 24.63 10.96
C GLY A 112 12.05 25.26 9.62
N VAL A 113 11.92 24.49 8.54
CA VAL A 113 11.32 24.95 7.28
C VAL A 113 9.83 24.59 7.26
N GLU A 114 8.96 25.58 7.07
CA GLU A 114 7.54 25.31 6.80
C GLU A 114 7.35 24.85 5.35
N GLY A 115 6.95 23.59 5.19
CA GLY A 115 6.45 23.04 3.93
C GLY A 115 6.82 21.57 3.74
N THR A 116 6.00 20.89 2.96
CA THR A 116 6.34 19.60 2.35
C THR A 116 6.02 19.72 0.86
N GLY A 117 7.02 19.43 0.02
CA GLY A 117 6.81 19.34 -1.42
C GLY A 117 5.71 18.35 -1.81
N VAL A 118 4.92 18.73 -2.81
CA VAL A 118 3.75 17.99 -3.28
C VAL A 118 3.94 17.60 -4.74
N PHE A 119 3.70 16.33 -5.08
CA PHE A 119 3.51 15.89 -6.46
C PHE A 119 2.02 15.64 -6.72
N THR A 120 1.47 16.14 -7.84
CA THR A 120 0.06 15.94 -8.19
C THR A 120 -0.11 15.52 -9.64
N MET A 121 -0.59 14.28 -9.83
CA MET A 121 -0.91 13.66 -11.11
C MET A 121 -2.42 13.68 -11.35
N THR A 122 -2.83 14.36 -12.42
CA THR A 122 -4.23 14.42 -12.90
C THR A 122 -4.43 13.70 -14.23
N GLY A 123 -3.32 13.35 -14.89
CA GLY A 123 -3.28 12.63 -16.15
C GLY A 123 -1.82 12.45 -16.59
N GLY A 124 -1.64 11.90 -17.79
CA GLY A 124 -0.33 11.44 -18.25
C GLY A 124 0.03 10.07 -17.70
N GLU A 125 1.30 9.70 -17.85
CA GLU A 125 1.79 8.34 -17.64
C GLU A 125 3.19 8.33 -17.02
N ILE A 126 3.42 7.48 -16.03
CA ILE A 126 4.75 7.11 -15.52
C ILE A 126 4.95 5.64 -15.92
N THR A 127 5.82 5.36 -16.89
CA THR A 127 5.96 4.00 -17.44
C THR A 127 7.35 3.67 -17.96
N GLU A 128 7.67 2.37 -17.98
CA GLU A 128 8.96 1.83 -18.42
C GLU A 128 10.17 2.53 -17.75
N THR A 129 9.96 3.11 -16.57
CA THR A 129 10.99 3.78 -15.76
C THR A 129 11.63 2.75 -14.82
N ASN A 130 12.96 2.79 -14.74
CA ASN A 130 13.78 1.71 -14.19
C ASN A 130 14.64 2.20 -13.02
N VAL A 131 14.35 1.73 -11.82
CA VAL A 131 15.26 1.79 -10.67
C VAL A 131 16.01 0.47 -10.58
N ASN A 132 17.34 0.55 -10.63
CA ASN A 132 18.23 -0.61 -10.55
C ASN A 132 19.06 -0.53 -9.28
N MET A 133 18.86 -1.51 -8.39
CA MET A 133 19.53 -1.63 -7.11
C MET A 133 20.41 -2.87 -7.05
N TYR A 134 21.43 -2.81 -6.20
CA TYR A 134 22.16 -4.00 -5.80
C TYR A 134 21.44 -4.69 -4.64
N ALA A 135 21.58 -6.01 -4.53
CA ALA A 135 21.01 -6.80 -3.43
C ALA A 135 21.68 -6.54 -2.05
N ASP A 136 22.47 -5.47 -1.90
CA ASP A 136 23.10 -5.00 -0.66
C ASP A 136 22.46 -3.72 -0.10
N SER A 137 21.59 -3.02 -0.86
CA SER A 137 20.81 -1.88 -0.36
C SER A 137 19.59 -2.33 0.43
N SER A 138 19.21 -1.57 1.46
CA SER A 138 18.24 -1.96 2.50
C SER A 138 16.76 -2.02 2.07
N GLY A 139 16.42 -2.20 0.79
CA GLY A 139 15.04 -2.26 0.28
C GLY A 139 14.22 -0.95 0.39
N ARG A 140 14.81 0.10 0.97
CA ARG A 140 14.21 1.41 1.28
C ARG A 140 14.31 2.40 0.11
N ASP A 141 13.87 1.98 -1.07
CA ASP A 141 14.00 2.78 -2.31
C ASP A 141 12.87 2.45 -3.30
N GLY A 142 12.76 3.23 -4.39
CA GLY A 142 11.73 2.96 -5.39
C GLY A 142 11.64 3.91 -6.58
N VAL A 143 10.79 3.59 -7.57
CA VAL A 143 10.58 4.44 -8.75
C VAL A 143 9.99 5.79 -8.35
N ILE A 144 9.07 5.80 -7.39
CA ILE A 144 8.57 6.98 -6.69
C ILE A 144 8.90 6.80 -5.20
N VAL A 145 9.75 7.65 -4.64
CA VAL A 145 10.09 7.67 -3.21
C VAL A 145 9.40 8.83 -2.52
N ILE A 146 8.78 8.56 -1.38
CA ILE A 146 8.08 9.53 -0.54
C ILE A 146 8.53 9.30 0.90
N LYS A 147 9.58 10.01 1.34
CA LYS A 147 9.99 9.96 2.75
C LYS A 147 9.04 10.82 3.59
N ASN A 148 8.87 12.10 3.24
CA ASN A 148 7.87 13.01 3.80
C ASN A 148 7.14 13.78 2.69
N GLY A 149 5.97 14.34 2.95
CA GLY A 149 5.14 15.02 1.95
C GLY A 149 4.24 14.08 1.16
N THR A 150 3.70 14.56 0.03
CA THR A 150 2.49 13.98 -0.56
C THR A 150 2.58 13.77 -2.07
N PHE A 151 2.30 12.55 -2.52
CA PHE A 151 1.96 12.25 -3.91
C PHE A 151 0.45 12.09 -4.04
N ASN A 152 -0.18 12.85 -4.93
CA ASN A 152 -1.61 12.77 -5.23
C ASN A 152 -1.84 12.25 -6.65
N MET A 153 -2.66 11.22 -6.81
CA MET A 153 -3.09 10.66 -8.08
C MET A 153 -4.62 10.69 -8.20
N THR A 154 -5.12 11.40 -9.21
CA THR A 154 -6.57 11.52 -9.51
C THR A 154 -6.93 10.94 -10.88
N GLY A 155 -5.92 10.60 -11.69
CA GLY A 155 -6.05 10.09 -13.04
C GLY A 155 -4.69 9.88 -13.69
N GLY A 156 -4.68 9.33 -14.91
CA GLY A 156 -3.47 8.86 -15.56
C GLY A 156 -3.08 7.45 -15.09
N SER A 157 -1.85 7.05 -15.39
CA SER A 157 -1.39 5.67 -15.25
C SER A 157 0.04 5.57 -14.72
N ILE A 158 0.27 4.67 -13.75
CA ILE A 158 1.61 4.29 -13.27
C ILE A 158 1.75 2.79 -13.56
N GLU A 159 2.27 2.47 -14.74
CA GLU A 159 2.25 1.11 -15.30
C GLU A 159 3.62 0.67 -15.80
N TYR A 160 3.93 -0.63 -15.76
CA TYR A 160 5.11 -1.21 -16.42
C TYR A 160 6.47 -0.64 -15.95
N ASN A 161 6.53 -0.09 -14.74
CA ASN A 161 7.78 0.37 -14.13
C ASN A 161 8.52 -0.79 -13.47
N ASN A 162 9.81 -0.63 -13.22
CA ASN A 162 10.70 -1.69 -12.75
C ASN A 162 11.54 -1.17 -11.57
N ALA A 163 11.47 -1.84 -10.43
CA ALA A 163 12.12 -1.44 -9.18
C ALA A 163 12.78 -2.65 -8.53
N ALA A 164 13.88 -3.14 -9.12
CA ALA A 164 14.41 -4.47 -8.79
C ALA A 164 14.91 -4.55 -7.34
N ASN A 165 14.28 -5.43 -6.52
CA ASN A 165 14.46 -5.53 -5.06
C ASN A 165 14.05 -4.26 -4.28
N ALA A 166 13.09 -3.50 -4.79
CA ALA A 166 12.59 -2.23 -4.29
C ALA A 166 11.07 -2.11 -4.57
N ALA A 167 10.46 -0.92 -4.50
CA ALA A 167 9.05 -0.74 -4.86
C ALA A 167 8.81 0.28 -6.00
N VAL A 168 7.71 0.14 -6.74
CA VAL A 168 7.31 1.13 -7.75
C VAL A 168 6.88 2.43 -7.07
N ILE A 169 6.13 2.34 -5.98
CA ILE A 169 5.83 3.42 -5.03
C ILE A 169 6.37 3.00 -3.66
N ALA A 170 7.22 3.81 -3.05
CA ALA A 170 7.87 3.51 -1.78
C ALA A 170 7.71 4.68 -0.78
N LEU A 171 6.98 4.44 0.30
CA LEU A 171 6.87 5.34 1.44
C LEU A 171 7.86 4.83 2.50
N ILE A 172 8.93 5.57 2.78
CA ILE A 172 10.17 4.98 3.31
C ILE A 172 10.57 5.48 4.69
N ASP A 173 10.92 4.51 5.55
CA ASP A 173 11.38 4.69 6.92
C ASP A 173 12.71 5.43 7.07
N GLY A 174 12.68 6.41 7.96
CA GLY A 174 13.83 7.15 8.49
C GLY A 174 13.37 8.23 9.46
N GLU A 175 14.31 9.02 9.95
CA GLU A 175 14.06 10.17 10.82
C GLU A 175 15.06 11.28 10.52
N GLU A 176 14.64 12.54 10.69
CA GLU A 176 15.50 13.72 10.59
C GLU A 176 15.36 14.51 11.90
N ASP A 177 16.49 14.86 12.55
CA ASP A 177 16.53 15.44 13.91
C ASP A 177 15.73 14.65 14.99
N GLY A 178 15.50 13.34 14.76
CA GLY A 178 14.67 12.48 15.63
C GLY A 178 13.16 12.62 15.41
N VAL A 179 12.74 13.18 14.26
CA VAL A 179 11.35 13.24 13.80
C VAL A 179 11.15 12.21 12.68
N PRO A 180 10.31 11.17 12.88
CA PRO A 180 10.06 10.16 11.85
C PRO A 180 9.47 10.71 10.55
N TYR A 181 9.86 10.07 9.45
CA TYR A 181 9.32 10.30 8.12
C TYR A 181 7.84 9.88 8.03
N SER A 182 7.04 10.69 7.32
CA SER A 182 5.56 10.63 7.32
C SER A 182 4.96 10.86 5.93
N GLY A 183 5.56 10.22 4.92
CA GLY A 183 5.13 10.27 3.53
C GLY A 183 3.70 9.73 3.31
N THR A 184 2.97 10.37 2.39
CA THR A 184 1.59 10.02 2.02
C THR A 184 1.45 9.79 0.52
N PHE A 185 0.80 8.70 0.11
CA PHE A 185 0.36 8.49 -1.28
C PHE A 185 -1.17 8.40 -1.32
N ASN A 186 -1.80 9.34 -2.02
CA ASN A 186 -3.24 9.43 -2.20
C ASN A 186 -3.63 9.02 -3.63
N MET A 187 -4.47 8.00 -3.77
CA MET A 187 -5.11 7.64 -5.04
C MET A 187 -6.63 7.88 -4.96
N SER A 188 -7.18 8.48 -6.01
CA SER A 188 -8.63 8.76 -6.15
C SER A 188 -9.18 8.39 -7.55
N GLY A 189 -8.33 7.80 -8.39
CA GLY A 189 -8.63 7.39 -9.76
C GLY A 189 -7.37 7.14 -10.57
N GLY A 190 -7.54 6.55 -11.76
CA GLY A 190 -6.43 6.12 -12.62
C GLY A 190 -6.08 4.63 -12.42
N THR A 191 -4.88 4.26 -12.88
CA THR A 191 -4.43 2.85 -12.88
C THR A 191 -3.02 2.71 -12.30
N LEU A 192 -2.85 1.76 -11.38
CA LEU A 192 -1.53 1.24 -10.99
C LEU A 192 -1.39 -0.18 -11.56
N ARG A 193 -0.29 -0.46 -12.28
CA ARG A 193 -0.09 -1.76 -12.92
C ARG A 193 1.36 -2.20 -12.87
N ASP A 194 1.56 -3.39 -12.32
CA ASP A 194 2.89 -3.93 -12.13
C ASP A 194 3.50 -4.49 -13.44
N LEU A 195 4.83 -4.52 -13.49
CA LEU A 195 5.62 -5.26 -14.48
C LEU A 195 6.11 -6.55 -13.82
N ASP A 196 5.86 -7.72 -14.41
CA ASP A 196 6.22 -9.01 -13.79
C ASP A 196 7.75 -9.23 -13.72
N ASN A 197 8.43 -8.65 -12.74
CA ASN A 197 9.90 -8.68 -12.64
C ASN A 197 10.45 -8.57 -11.20
N ASN A 198 11.49 -9.37 -10.94
CA ASN A 198 12.61 -9.09 -10.03
C ASN A 198 12.28 -8.63 -8.59
N ASN A 199 11.37 -9.35 -7.91
CA ASN A 199 11.09 -9.18 -6.48
C ASN A 199 10.73 -7.73 -6.08
N SER A 200 10.00 -7.03 -6.96
CA SER A 200 9.50 -5.68 -6.73
C SER A 200 8.15 -5.70 -6.01
N TYR A 201 7.87 -4.69 -5.18
CA TYR A 201 6.50 -4.38 -4.75
C TYR A 201 5.90 -3.29 -5.65
N LEU A 202 4.58 -3.28 -5.86
CA LEU A 202 3.90 -2.16 -6.53
C LEU A 202 3.80 -0.95 -5.59
N VAL A 203 3.55 -1.21 -4.30
CA VAL A 203 3.59 -0.24 -3.20
C VAL A 203 4.34 -0.85 -2.02
N LEU A 204 5.25 -0.10 -1.42
CA LEU A 204 5.79 -0.36 -0.08
C LEU A 204 5.40 0.80 0.83
N VAL A 205 4.89 0.47 2.01
CA VAL A 205 4.63 1.41 3.10
C VAL A 205 5.50 1.01 4.28
N GLY A 206 6.36 1.92 4.72
CA GLY A 206 7.10 1.83 5.98
C GLY A 206 6.18 1.90 7.20
N ASN A 207 6.75 2.14 8.38
CA ASN A 207 6.10 2.16 9.69
C ASN A 207 4.80 2.99 9.76
N SER A 208 4.09 2.88 10.88
CA SER A 208 2.82 3.57 11.21
C SER A 208 2.77 5.09 10.97
N SER A 209 3.90 5.77 10.77
CA SER A 209 3.99 7.18 10.36
C SER A 209 3.62 7.43 8.88
N HIS A 210 3.65 6.40 8.03
CA HIS A 210 3.35 6.48 6.60
C HIS A 210 1.90 6.09 6.29
N THR A 211 1.34 6.61 5.19
CA THR A 211 -0.07 6.33 4.82
C THR A 211 -0.27 6.14 3.32
N PHE A 212 -0.85 5.01 2.93
CA PHE A 212 -1.31 4.73 1.56
C PHE A 212 -2.84 4.75 1.51
N ILE A 213 -3.42 5.71 0.79
CA ILE A 213 -4.86 5.92 0.68
C ILE A 213 -5.34 5.60 -0.73
N VAL A 214 -6.32 4.72 -0.87
CA VAL A 214 -6.98 4.35 -2.13
C VAL A 214 -8.46 4.67 -2.04
N SER A 215 -8.97 5.52 -2.93
CA SER A 215 -10.35 5.99 -2.92
C SER A 215 -10.93 6.05 -4.34
N GLY A 216 -12.27 6.02 -4.44
CA GLY A 216 -12.97 6.02 -5.73
C GLY A 216 -12.68 4.78 -6.59
N ASN A 217 -13.01 4.87 -7.90
CA ASN A 217 -12.84 3.76 -8.84
C ASN A 217 -11.37 3.64 -9.27
N VAL A 218 -10.60 2.87 -8.51
CA VAL A 218 -9.19 2.58 -8.78
C VAL A 218 -9.03 1.21 -9.43
N ASN A 219 -8.18 1.16 -10.45
CA ASN A 219 -7.74 -0.09 -11.07
C ASN A 219 -6.29 -0.38 -10.62
N ILE A 220 -6.16 -1.17 -9.56
CA ILE A 220 -4.87 -1.79 -9.19
C ILE A 220 -4.85 -3.18 -9.83
N ASN A 221 -4.03 -3.30 -10.88
CA ASN A 221 -3.86 -4.53 -11.65
C ASN A 221 -2.41 -5.00 -11.54
N ALA A 222 -2.05 -5.53 -10.38
CA ALA A 222 -0.78 -6.23 -10.25
C ALA A 222 -0.90 -7.63 -10.86
N LYS A 223 0.06 -8.01 -11.70
CA LYS A 223 -0.02 -9.24 -12.50
C LYS A 223 0.68 -10.45 -11.87
N THR A 224 1.33 -10.22 -10.72
CA THR A 224 2.33 -11.14 -10.15
C THR A 224 1.72 -12.28 -9.32
N GLU A 225 2.52 -13.31 -9.08
CA GLU A 225 2.24 -14.35 -8.08
C GLU A 225 2.48 -13.86 -6.64
N HIS A 226 3.11 -12.69 -6.46
CA HIS A 226 3.53 -12.10 -5.18
C HIS A 226 2.50 -11.14 -4.58
N PRO A 227 2.63 -10.77 -3.28
CA PRO A 227 1.99 -9.59 -2.73
C PRO A 227 2.54 -8.32 -3.37
N ASN A 228 1.68 -7.31 -3.52
CA ASN A 228 1.97 -6.11 -4.30
C ASN A 228 1.91 -4.83 -3.47
N VAL A 229 1.27 -4.88 -2.30
CA VAL A 229 1.44 -3.89 -1.23
C VAL A 229 2.21 -4.56 -0.10
N TYR A 230 3.43 -4.10 0.18
CA TYR A 230 4.12 -4.39 1.43
C TYR A 230 3.75 -3.33 2.47
N LEU A 231 3.48 -3.77 3.68
CA LEU A 231 3.18 -2.95 4.84
C LEU A 231 4.15 -3.35 5.97
N ALA A 232 5.03 -2.43 6.39
CA ALA A 232 5.90 -2.67 7.55
C ALA A 232 5.08 -2.79 8.85
N SER A 233 5.75 -3.15 9.96
CA SER A 233 5.10 -3.28 11.27
C SER A 233 4.32 -2.00 11.65
N GLY A 234 3.00 -2.14 11.82
CA GLY A 234 2.07 -1.03 12.13
C GLY A 234 1.69 -0.10 10.96
N ALA A 235 2.12 -0.36 9.73
CA ALA A 235 1.82 0.47 8.56
C ALA A 235 0.32 0.52 8.22
N THR A 236 -0.19 1.69 7.80
CA THR A 236 -1.61 1.88 7.47
C THR A 236 -1.87 1.92 5.96
N ILE A 237 -2.70 0.99 5.49
CA ILE A 237 -3.47 1.13 4.24
C ILE A 237 -4.88 1.63 4.59
N THR A 238 -5.38 2.62 3.87
CA THR A 238 -6.79 3.03 3.90
C THR A 238 -7.39 2.82 2.53
N ILE A 239 -8.50 2.09 2.49
CA ILE A 239 -9.33 1.96 1.29
C ILE A 239 -10.64 2.72 1.60
N GLY A 240 -11.28 3.26 0.55
CA GLY A 240 -12.46 4.11 0.66
C GLY A 240 -13.13 4.33 -0.70
N GLY A 241 -13.34 3.23 -1.43
CA GLY A 241 -13.92 3.20 -2.76
C GLY A 241 -13.79 1.83 -3.42
N ALA A 242 -14.82 1.48 -4.22
CA ALA A 242 -14.94 0.18 -4.87
C ALA A 242 -13.70 -0.17 -5.72
N LEU A 243 -12.91 -1.14 -5.25
CA LEU A 243 -11.72 -1.61 -5.94
C LEU A 243 -12.08 -2.46 -7.16
N THR A 244 -11.94 -1.87 -8.35
CA THR A 244 -12.04 -2.57 -9.62
C THR A 244 -10.70 -3.21 -9.99
N GLY A 245 -10.20 -4.12 -9.16
CA GLY A 245 -8.87 -4.74 -9.31
C GLY A 245 -8.60 -5.87 -8.33
N GLN A 246 -7.32 -6.24 -8.17
CA GLN A 246 -6.87 -7.18 -7.14
C GLN A 246 -5.69 -6.56 -6.39
N ILE A 247 -5.93 -6.14 -5.15
CA ILE A 247 -4.86 -5.79 -4.20
C ILE A 247 -4.45 -7.07 -3.45
N LYS A 248 -3.15 -7.32 -3.36
CA LYS A 248 -2.56 -8.36 -2.50
C LYS A 248 -1.63 -7.67 -1.50
N VAL A 249 -1.88 -7.85 -0.21
CA VAL A 249 -1.15 -7.23 0.91
C VAL A 249 -0.24 -8.26 1.57
N THR A 250 0.88 -7.83 2.15
CA THR A 250 1.74 -8.64 3.04
C THR A 250 2.43 -7.75 4.07
N MET A 251 2.69 -8.32 5.25
CA MET A 251 3.29 -7.64 6.39
C MET A 251 4.60 -8.28 6.86
N GLU A 252 5.36 -7.51 7.65
CA GLU A 252 6.67 -7.85 8.20
C GLU A 252 6.59 -8.84 9.37
N GLU A 253 5.79 -8.52 10.38
CA GLU A 253 5.42 -9.41 11.49
C GLU A 253 3.89 -9.61 11.39
N PRO A 254 3.38 -10.83 11.10
CA PRO A 254 2.04 -10.98 10.54
C PRO A 254 0.85 -10.62 11.43
N GLY A 255 1.01 -10.06 12.63
CA GLY A 255 -0.08 -9.76 13.58
C GLY A 255 0.17 -8.58 14.49
N VAL A 256 1.28 -7.88 14.27
CA VAL A 256 1.20 -6.40 14.21
C VAL A 256 0.45 -5.98 12.92
N PHE A 257 -0.78 -6.47 12.76
CA PHE A 257 -1.76 -5.92 11.82
C PHE A 257 -2.57 -4.83 12.52
N THR A 258 -2.60 -3.65 11.92
CA THR A 258 -3.88 -2.95 11.68
C THR A 258 -4.32 -3.30 10.23
N SER A 259 -5.61 -3.55 9.94
CA SER A 259 -6.01 -4.98 9.86
C SER A 259 -7.17 -5.37 8.78
N GLY A 260 -7.40 -6.69 8.36
CA GLY A 260 -8.55 -7.39 7.59
C GLY A 260 -9.59 -8.64 7.92
N TYR A 261 -9.42 -9.93 8.39
CA TYR A 261 -10.27 -11.23 8.46
C TYR A 261 -11.79 -11.45 8.05
N SER A 262 -12.17 -12.64 7.44
CA SER A 262 -13.53 -13.06 6.94
C SER A 262 -13.82 -14.58 6.60
N GLY A 263 -15.03 -14.91 6.09
CA GLY A 263 -15.45 -16.13 5.31
C GLY A 263 -16.72 -15.96 4.40
N TYR A 264 -16.82 -16.56 3.20
CA TYR A 264 -17.74 -16.11 2.08
C TYR A 264 -19.25 -16.10 2.37
N HIS A 265 -19.88 -14.93 2.29
CA HIS A 265 -21.31 -14.75 2.56
C HIS A 265 -22.12 -14.59 1.26
N PRO A 266 -23.04 -15.52 0.92
CA PRO A 266 -23.64 -15.63 -0.42
C PRO A 266 -24.69 -14.56 -0.77
N SER A 267 -24.89 -13.54 0.08
CA SER A 267 -25.93 -12.52 -0.05
C SER A 267 -25.43 -11.17 -0.55
N GLU A 268 -24.28 -10.66 -0.07
CA GLU A 268 -23.94 -9.23 -0.21
C GLU A 268 -22.49 -8.90 -0.64
N GLY A 269 -21.50 -9.79 -0.49
CA GLY A 269 -20.12 -9.45 -0.86
C GLY A 269 -19.10 -10.60 -0.79
N ASN A 270 -17.85 -10.33 -1.20
CA ASN A 270 -16.76 -11.30 -1.09
C ASN A 270 -16.16 -11.28 0.32
N ILE A 271 -16.14 -12.43 0.98
CA ILE A 271 -15.76 -12.56 2.39
C ILE A 271 -14.91 -13.87 2.39
N VAL A 272 -13.70 -13.94 2.98
CA VAL A 272 -12.74 -15.10 2.81
C VAL A 272 -11.73 -15.22 3.98
N CYS A 273 -11.04 -16.36 4.14
CA CYS A 273 -10.24 -16.71 5.34
C CYS A 273 -8.69 -16.70 5.14
N PHE A 274 -7.95 -16.34 6.20
CA PHE A 274 -6.48 -16.35 6.45
C PHE A 274 -6.28 -15.84 7.90
N ALA A 275 -5.17 -15.20 8.30
CA ALA A 275 -4.84 -14.94 9.72
C ALA A 275 -3.85 -13.77 9.96
N SER A 276 -3.77 -13.33 11.22
CA SER A 276 -2.68 -12.55 11.80
C SER A 276 -1.72 -13.41 12.65
N ASP A 277 -0.61 -12.85 13.16
CA ASP A 277 0.28 -13.52 14.14
C ASP A 277 -0.30 -13.56 15.57
N SER A 278 -1.28 -12.70 15.88
CA SER A 278 -2.31 -13.04 16.85
C SER A 278 -3.37 -13.92 16.18
N SER A 279 -3.83 -14.96 16.85
CA SER A 279 -4.96 -15.79 16.41
C SER A 279 -6.30 -15.03 16.40
N GLU A 280 -6.32 -13.80 16.92
CA GLU A 280 -7.50 -12.97 17.05
C GLU A 280 -7.96 -12.37 15.68
N TYR A 281 -7.23 -12.46 14.54
CA TYR A 281 -7.42 -11.55 13.37
C TYR A 281 -6.97 -11.97 11.85
N GLY A 282 -7.14 -11.23 10.68
CA GLY A 282 -6.29 -11.32 9.38
C GLY A 282 -6.57 -11.07 7.77
N ILE A 283 -7.13 -10.00 7.08
CA ILE A 283 -7.45 -9.85 5.54
C ILE A 283 -8.80 -9.34 4.69
N LYS A 284 -9.99 -8.73 5.06
CA LYS A 284 -11.44 -8.81 4.44
C LYS A 284 -12.04 -7.84 3.39
N ILE A 285 -12.80 -8.36 2.40
CA ILE A 285 -13.44 -7.58 1.30
C ILE A 285 -14.89 -7.06 1.55
N ILE A 286 -15.11 -6.16 2.51
CA ILE A 286 -16.36 -5.34 2.57
C ILE A 286 -16.39 -4.39 1.35
N ASP A 287 -17.48 -4.37 0.57
CA ASP A 287 -17.71 -3.49 -0.60
C ASP A 287 -16.58 -3.38 -1.66
N GLY A 288 -15.58 -4.28 -1.60
CA GLY A 288 -14.40 -4.30 -2.47
C GLY A 288 -13.05 -4.21 -1.76
N GLU A 289 -12.99 -4.07 -0.42
CA GLU A 289 -11.81 -3.60 0.32
C GLU A 289 -11.02 -4.68 1.11
N LEU A 290 -10.42 -4.36 2.27
CA LEU A 290 -9.61 -5.23 3.16
C LEU A 290 -9.67 -4.73 4.65
N THR A 291 -10.62 -5.21 5.49
CA THR A 291 -11.07 -4.56 6.77
C THR A 291 -11.31 -5.46 8.01
N LEU A 292 -10.45 -5.40 9.06
CA LEU A 292 -10.38 -6.44 10.12
C LEU A 292 -11.51 -6.54 11.11
N VAL A 293 -11.82 -7.80 11.37
CA VAL A 293 -12.80 -8.27 12.34
C VAL A 293 -12.13 -9.33 13.21
N GLU A 294 -12.47 -9.33 14.49
CA GLU A 294 -11.99 -10.29 15.48
C GLU A 294 -12.50 -11.71 15.17
N CYS A 295 -11.67 -12.70 15.46
CA CYS A 295 -11.93 -14.13 15.26
C CYS A 295 -12.31 -14.79 16.59
N PHE A 296 -13.50 -15.38 16.64
CA PHE A 296 -14.05 -16.11 17.79
C PHE A 296 -14.28 -17.57 17.46
N ASP A 297 -14.05 -18.46 18.44
CA ASP A 297 -14.12 -19.91 18.24
C ASP A 297 -15.44 -20.49 18.79
N VAL A 298 -16.10 -21.29 17.95
CA VAL A 298 -17.35 -22.00 18.27
C VAL A 298 -17.05 -23.49 18.41
N ASP A 299 -16.98 -23.98 19.65
CA ASP A 299 -16.75 -25.38 19.99
C ASP A 299 -18.06 -26.19 20.04
N PHE A 300 -17.98 -27.50 19.79
CA PHE A 300 -19.15 -28.40 19.72
C PHE A 300 -18.97 -29.68 20.56
N ASP A 301 -19.56 -29.73 21.75
CA ASP A 301 -19.57 -30.94 22.59
C ASP A 301 -20.78 -31.84 22.29
N SER A 302 -20.50 -32.96 21.62
CA SER A 302 -21.48 -34.00 21.30
C SER A 302 -22.11 -34.73 22.49
N ASN A 303 -21.74 -34.42 23.74
CA ASN A 303 -22.21 -35.08 24.97
C ASN A 303 -22.06 -36.63 24.94
N GLY A 304 -20.93 -37.09 24.37
CA GLY A 304 -20.63 -38.52 24.22
C GLY A 304 -21.23 -39.18 22.97
N GLY A 305 -21.69 -38.39 21.99
CA GLY A 305 -21.90 -38.85 20.62
C GLY A 305 -20.60 -38.87 19.81
N SER A 306 -20.72 -38.70 18.48
CA SER A 306 -19.58 -38.53 17.58
C SER A 306 -19.01 -37.10 17.64
N THR A 307 -17.69 -36.98 17.66
CA THR A 307 -16.94 -35.71 17.63
C THR A 307 -17.34 -34.81 16.45
N ILE A 308 -17.39 -33.50 16.70
CA ILE A 308 -17.60 -32.42 15.73
C ILE A 308 -16.38 -31.48 15.80
N GLU A 309 -16.02 -30.82 14.69
CA GLU A 309 -14.91 -29.85 14.64
C GLU A 309 -15.42 -28.43 14.97
N SER A 310 -14.57 -27.62 15.61
CA SER A 310 -14.88 -26.23 15.94
C SER A 310 -14.76 -25.29 14.74
N GLN A 311 -15.37 -24.11 14.85
CA GLN A 311 -15.42 -23.10 13.79
C GLN A 311 -14.90 -21.76 14.29
N THR A 312 -13.89 -21.20 13.62
CA THR A 312 -13.48 -19.80 13.83
C THR A 312 -14.35 -18.90 12.95
N VAL A 313 -15.13 -18.03 13.58
CA VAL A 313 -16.10 -17.11 12.97
C VAL A 313 -15.68 -15.68 13.26
N LEU A 314 -16.08 -14.69 12.45
CA LEU A 314 -15.84 -13.29 12.80
C LEU A 314 -16.88 -12.78 13.79
N SER A 315 -16.52 -11.74 14.56
CA SER A 315 -17.51 -10.85 15.19
C SER A 315 -18.63 -10.45 14.20
N GLY A 316 -19.88 -10.66 14.62
CA GLY A 316 -21.08 -10.30 13.87
C GLY A 316 -21.46 -11.22 12.69
N GLU A 317 -20.64 -12.22 12.35
CA GLU A 317 -21.01 -13.26 11.36
C GLU A 317 -21.62 -14.48 12.09
N TYR A 318 -22.22 -15.41 11.33
CA TYR A 318 -22.98 -16.55 11.88
C TYR A 318 -22.18 -17.86 11.82
N ALA A 319 -22.30 -18.69 12.85
CA ALA A 319 -21.79 -20.06 12.83
C ALA A 319 -22.63 -20.95 11.90
N ALA A 320 -22.01 -21.91 11.22
CA ALA A 320 -22.74 -22.90 10.43
C ALA A 320 -23.27 -24.02 11.33
N GLU A 321 -24.52 -24.46 11.12
CA GLU A 321 -25.03 -25.66 11.79
C GLU A 321 -24.20 -26.89 11.35
N PRO A 322 -23.59 -27.65 12.28
CA PRO A 322 -22.75 -28.79 11.94
C PRO A 322 -23.61 -30.02 11.64
N THR A 323 -22.99 -31.04 11.03
CA THR A 323 -23.66 -32.33 10.80
C THR A 323 -24.14 -32.95 12.11
N MET A 324 -25.40 -33.40 12.16
CA MET A 324 -25.97 -34.08 13.32
C MET A 324 -25.06 -35.22 13.82
N PRO A 325 -24.66 -35.22 15.10
CA PRO A 325 -23.85 -36.29 15.67
C PRO A 325 -24.67 -37.58 15.80
N THR A 326 -23.98 -38.71 15.97
CA THR A 326 -24.62 -40.02 16.21
C THR A 326 -24.21 -40.62 17.55
N GLN A 327 -25.17 -41.19 18.28
CA GLN A 327 -24.96 -41.90 19.55
C GLN A 327 -25.83 -43.17 19.56
N GLU A 328 -25.29 -44.32 19.98
CA GLU A 328 -26.03 -45.60 19.94
C GLU A 328 -27.13 -45.63 21.02
N GLY A 329 -28.38 -45.87 20.59
CA GLY A 329 -29.56 -45.89 21.47
C GLY A 329 -30.26 -44.53 21.65
N PHE A 330 -29.76 -43.47 21.03
CA PHE A 330 -30.31 -42.11 21.17
C PHE A 330 -30.58 -41.44 19.82
N THR A 331 -31.55 -40.55 19.80
CA THR A 331 -31.86 -39.64 18.69
C THR A 331 -31.37 -38.24 19.04
N PHE A 332 -30.57 -37.63 18.16
CA PHE A 332 -30.14 -36.24 18.30
C PHE A 332 -31.34 -35.29 18.10
N LEU A 333 -31.45 -34.26 18.93
CA LEU A 333 -32.53 -33.26 18.84
C LEU A 333 -32.04 -31.91 18.31
N TYR A 334 -31.08 -31.27 19.00
CA TYR A 334 -30.59 -29.92 18.69
C TYR A 334 -29.29 -29.59 19.45
N TRP A 335 -28.65 -28.50 19.06
CA TRP A 335 -27.55 -27.85 19.79
C TRP A 335 -28.07 -26.78 20.76
N TYR A 336 -27.44 -26.60 21.92
CA TYR A 336 -27.81 -25.62 22.94
C TYR A 336 -26.58 -24.99 23.64
N LEU A 337 -26.75 -23.82 24.27
CA LEU A 337 -25.75 -23.19 25.15
C LEU A 337 -25.99 -23.63 26.61
N GLU A 338 -24.92 -23.82 27.42
CA GLU A 338 -25.04 -24.43 28.76
C GLU A 338 -26.06 -23.71 29.67
N GLU A 339 -26.19 -22.39 29.53
CA GLU A 339 -27.11 -21.53 30.26
C GLU A 339 -28.59 -21.62 29.85
N ASP A 340 -28.90 -22.12 28.65
CA ASP A 340 -30.29 -22.33 28.16
C ASP A 340 -30.45 -23.72 27.51
N PRO A 341 -30.36 -24.80 28.30
CA PRO A 341 -30.23 -26.15 27.77
C PRO A 341 -31.53 -26.72 27.16
N ASP A 342 -32.66 -26.04 27.31
CA ASP A 342 -33.96 -26.47 26.76
C ASP A 342 -34.38 -25.65 25.51
N THR A 343 -33.54 -24.71 25.06
CA THR A 343 -33.75 -23.90 23.85
C THR A 343 -32.72 -24.28 22.77
N PRO A 344 -33.15 -24.60 21.52
CA PRO A 344 -32.24 -24.79 20.40
C PRO A 344 -31.50 -23.51 20.02
N PHE A 345 -30.21 -23.62 19.71
CA PHE A 345 -29.40 -22.53 19.16
C PHE A 345 -29.85 -22.18 17.73
N ASP A 346 -29.99 -20.88 17.43
CA ASP A 346 -30.46 -20.38 16.14
C ASP A 346 -29.26 -19.94 15.27
N PHE A 347 -28.74 -20.86 14.46
CA PHE A 347 -27.63 -20.62 13.54
C PHE A 347 -27.96 -19.62 12.41
N GLU A 348 -29.23 -19.31 12.13
CA GLU A 348 -29.61 -18.35 11.09
C GLU A 348 -29.69 -16.90 11.62
N ASN A 349 -29.88 -16.71 12.93
CA ASN A 349 -30.16 -15.40 13.53
C ASN A 349 -29.29 -15.04 14.74
N THR A 350 -28.41 -15.93 15.24
CA THR A 350 -27.51 -15.65 16.36
C THR A 350 -26.09 -15.34 15.86
N PRO A 351 -25.64 -14.06 15.88
CA PRO A 351 -24.26 -13.72 15.52
C PRO A 351 -23.27 -14.24 16.58
N ILE A 352 -22.04 -14.49 16.16
CA ILE A 352 -20.94 -14.87 17.05
C ILE A 352 -20.15 -13.60 17.42
N ASP A 353 -20.27 -13.17 18.67
CA ASP A 353 -19.58 -11.97 19.21
C ASP A 353 -18.67 -12.28 20.42
N GLU A 354 -18.53 -13.57 20.77
CA GLU A 354 -17.50 -14.11 21.65
C GLU A 354 -17.30 -15.62 21.35
N SER A 355 -16.22 -16.23 21.86
CA SER A 355 -16.01 -17.68 21.72
C SER A 355 -16.98 -18.46 22.62
N ILE A 356 -17.71 -19.43 22.04
CA ILE A 356 -18.80 -20.17 22.71
C ILE A 356 -18.63 -21.69 22.58
N THR A 357 -19.35 -22.45 23.41
CA THR A 357 -19.45 -23.92 23.29
C THR A 357 -20.90 -24.34 23.19
N LEU A 358 -21.22 -25.11 22.14
CA LEU A 358 -22.54 -25.65 21.86
C LEU A 358 -22.59 -27.15 22.20
N TYR A 359 -23.65 -27.56 22.90
CA TYR A 359 -23.82 -28.89 23.48
C TYR A 359 -24.95 -29.65 22.79
N ALA A 360 -24.78 -30.96 22.57
CA ALA A 360 -25.79 -31.78 21.89
C ALA A 360 -26.89 -32.28 22.84
N LYS A 361 -28.16 -32.10 22.46
CA LYS A 361 -29.34 -32.66 23.14
C LYS A 361 -29.76 -33.99 22.52
N TRP A 362 -30.18 -34.94 23.36
CA TRP A 362 -30.50 -36.32 22.99
C TRP A 362 -31.83 -36.81 23.61
N GLU A 363 -32.55 -37.68 22.88
CA GLU A 363 -33.72 -38.45 23.36
C GLU A 363 -33.42 -39.96 23.27
N GLU A 364 -33.84 -40.77 24.26
CA GLU A 364 -33.69 -42.24 24.24
C GLU A 364 -34.71 -42.86 23.26
N ALA A 365 -34.27 -43.77 22.38
CA ALA A 365 -34.99 -44.17 21.15
C ALA A 365 -35.90 -45.42 21.25
#